data_AF-A0A1A9QEE4-F1
#
_entry.id   AF-A0A1A9QEE4-F1
#
_cell.length_a   1.000
_cell.length_b   1.000
_cell.length_c   1.000
_cell.angle_alpha   90.00
_cell.angle_beta   90.00
_cell.angle_gamma   90.00
#
_symmetry.space_group_name_H-M   'P 1'
#
loop_
_entity.id
_entity.type
_entity.pdbx_description
1 polymer ?
#
loop_
_entity_poly.entity_id
_entity_poly.type
_entity_poly.pdbx_seq_one_letter_code
_entity_poly.pdbx_strand_id
1 'polypeptide(L)'
;MSFPIKACVVGGIGCVTAVAVGLAQPKYSPTLLEKWGEEGYELISSKEKVAEEVWKARATIYKGTANEWLLNDLSKESVDEKGDKIKERCEEYKNKKTRVKDIGEANYEKVTALCTLNIGEYLKSHLSGQDKVISDINNNEDIWKANFKKYEDEIKKKFKNTTEDKATEVLSKFCADTFKLHHSNKHKEDRINASLWCIKREKEPSKLPVAEAPPKDP
;
A
#
# COMPACT_ATOMS: atom_id res chain seq x y z
N MET A 1 -56.60 8.69 -27.23
CA MET A 1 -56.71 7.45 -26.44
C MET A 1 -55.45 6.63 -26.69
N SER A 2 -54.71 6.36 -25.62
CA SER A 2 -53.29 5.96 -25.62
C SER A 2 -53.06 4.51 -26.02
N PHE A 3 -52.14 4.30 -26.96
CA PHE A 3 -51.50 3.03 -27.30
C PHE A 3 -50.04 3.01 -26.75
N PRO A 4 -49.44 1.82 -26.61
CA PRO A 4 -48.44 1.50 -25.60
C PRO A 4 -47.03 1.90 -26.04
N ILE A 5 -46.17 2.26 -25.08
CA ILE A 5 -44.75 2.50 -25.36
C ILE A 5 -43.93 1.44 -24.62
N LYS A 6 -43.34 0.56 -25.44
CA LYS A 6 -42.12 -0.19 -25.14
C LYS A 6 -41.01 0.81 -24.78
N ALA A 7 -40.44 0.73 -23.59
CA ALA A 7 -39.20 1.42 -23.27
C ALA A 7 -38.03 0.46 -23.50
N CYS A 8 -37.24 0.80 -24.52
CA CYS A 8 -36.04 0.13 -24.96
C CYS A 8 -34.94 0.10 -23.89
N VAL A 9 -34.16 -0.98 -23.91
CA VAL A 9 -32.83 -1.05 -23.31
C VAL A 9 -31.86 -0.20 -24.13
N VAL A 10 -31.27 0.82 -23.50
CA VAL A 10 -29.97 1.45 -23.80
C VAL A 10 -29.48 1.95 -22.43
N GLY A 11 -28.48 1.37 -21.76
CA GLY A 11 -27.08 1.46 -22.12
C GLY A 11 -26.48 2.75 -21.53
N GLY A 12 -25.86 2.67 -20.34
CA GLY A 12 -24.90 3.68 -19.87
C GLY A 12 -25.00 4.14 -18.42
N ILE A 13 -23.91 3.88 -17.68
CA ILE A 13 -23.23 4.79 -16.74
C ILE A 13 -23.99 5.25 -15.48
N GLY A 14 -23.51 4.75 -14.33
CA GLY A 14 -23.23 5.53 -13.12
C GLY A 14 -24.41 6.14 -12.34
N CYS A 15 -24.62 5.65 -11.11
CA CYS A 15 -24.48 6.45 -9.88
C CYS A 15 -25.05 5.69 -8.66
N VAL A 16 -24.17 5.47 -7.69
CA VAL A 16 -24.37 5.63 -6.24
C VAL A 16 -25.83 5.58 -5.77
N THR A 17 -26.30 4.41 -5.34
CA THR A 17 -27.46 4.33 -4.46
C THR A 17 -27.02 4.68 -3.04
N ALA A 18 -27.18 5.95 -2.67
CA ALA A 18 -27.14 6.38 -1.29
C ALA A 18 -28.41 5.91 -0.55
N VAL A 19 -28.18 5.05 0.45
CA VAL A 19 -28.86 4.98 1.75
C VAL A 19 -30.40 4.96 1.75
N ALA A 20 -30.97 3.76 1.97
CA ALA A 20 -32.21 3.61 2.74
C ALA A 20 -31.86 3.23 4.18
N VAL A 21 -32.12 4.15 5.11
CA VAL A 21 -32.03 3.98 6.55
C VAL A 21 -33.21 3.15 7.05
N GLY A 22 -32.93 2.17 7.91
CA GLY A 22 -33.88 1.67 8.90
C GLY A 22 -34.67 0.44 8.49
N LEU A 23 -34.08 -0.75 8.75
CA LEU A 23 -34.71 -1.91 9.41
C LEU A 23 -33.70 -3.07 9.35
N ALA A 24 -33.18 -3.44 10.51
CA ALA A 24 -32.23 -4.54 10.72
C ALA A 24 -31.01 -4.52 9.78
N GLN A 25 -30.04 -3.61 10.00
CA GLN A 25 -28.70 -3.83 9.45
C GLN A 25 -28.16 -5.12 10.09
N PRO A 26 -27.97 -6.23 9.35
CA PRO A 26 -27.08 -7.26 9.87
C PRO A 26 -25.76 -6.54 10.13
N LYS A 27 -25.11 -6.82 11.27
CA LYS A 27 -23.72 -6.43 11.53
C LYS A 27 -22.83 -7.08 10.47
N TYR A 28 -22.84 -6.54 9.25
CA TYR A 28 -22.08 -7.02 8.12
C TYR A 28 -20.64 -6.57 8.38
N SER A 29 -19.90 -7.41 9.08
CA SER A 29 -18.45 -7.30 9.04
C SER A 29 -18.04 -7.75 7.64
N PRO A 30 -17.27 -6.91 6.92
CA PRO A 30 -16.66 -7.33 5.68
C PRO A 30 -15.74 -8.53 5.93
N THR A 31 -15.58 -9.34 4.90
CA THR A 31 -14.52 -10.33 4.82
C THR A 31 -13.16 -9.63 4.76
N LEU A 32 -12.09 -10.34 5.09
CA LEU A 32 -10.73 -9.79 4.98
C LEU A 32 -10.43 -9.33 3.56
N LEU A 33 -10.81 -10.12 2.56
CA LEU A 33 -10.60 -9.77 1.15
C LEU A 33 -11.39 -8.52 0.74
N GLU A 34 -12.65 -8.39 1.17
CA GLU A 34 -13.45 -7.18 0.94
C GLU A 34 -12.79 -5.96 1.58
N LYS A 35 -12.42 -6.04 2.87
CA LYS A 35 -11.77 -4.91 3.57
C LYS A 35 -10.43 -4.55 2.94
N TRP A 36 -9.64 -5.53 2.50
CA TRP A 36 -8.39 -5.26 1.77
C TRP A 36 -8.63 -4.59 0.42
N GLY A 37 -9.67 -5.00 -0.31
CA GLY A 37 -10.08 -4.37 -1.56
C GLY A 37 -10.52 -2.93 -1.36
N GLU A 38 -11.34 -2.65 -0.34
CA GLU A 38 -11.79 -1.30 0.03
C GLU A 38 -10.61 -0.40 0.44
N GLU A 39 -9.70 -0.92 1.27
CA GLU A 39 -8.52 -0.19 1.73
C GLU A 39 -7.41 -0.10 0.66
N GLY A 40 -7.56 -0.83 -0.45
CA GLY A 40 -6.67 -0.79 -1.62
C GLY A 40 -5.30 -1.43 -1.38
N TYR A 41 -5.22 -2.46 -0.52
CA TYR A 41 -3.96 -3.16 -0.29
C TYR A 41 -3.48 -3.94 -1.51
N GLU A 42 -2.18 -3.88 -1.77
CA GLU A 42 -1.55 -4.75 -2.77
C GLU A 42 -1.05 -6.04 -2.10
N LEU A 43 -1.51 -7.19 -2.60
CA LEU A 43 -1.13 -8.50 -2.09
C LEU A 43 0.26 -8.92 -2.59
N ILE A 44 1.03 -9.66 -1.80
CA ILE A 44 2.32 -10.20 -2.25
C ILE A 44 2.13 -11.13 -3.45
N SER A 45 1.06 -11.92 -3.44
CA SER A 45 0.74 -12.89 -4.50
C SER A 45 0.49 -12.26 -5.88
N SER A 46 0.22 -10.96 -5.98
CA SER A 46 -0.01 -10.28 -7.27
C SER A 46 1.27 -9.80 -7.96
N LYS A 47 2.45 -9.91 -7.32
CA LYS A 47 3.73 -9.40 -7.86
C LYS A 47 4.79 -10.51 -7.95
N GLU A 48 4.65 -11.38 -8.95
CA GLU A 48 5.50 -12.56 -9.15
C GLU A 48 7.01 -12.29 -9.06
N LYS A 49 7.50 -11.21 -9.68
CA LYS A 49 8.93 -10.86 -9.72
C LYS A 49 9.57 -10.60 -8.35
N VAL A 50 8.78 -10.23 -7.34
CA VAL A 50 9.29 -9.96 -5.99
C VAL A 50 8.69 -10.88 -4.93
N ALA A 51 7.62 -11.61 -5.26
CA ALA A 51 6.90 -12.45 -4.31
C ALA A 51 7.81 -13.48 -3.63
N GLU A 52 8.69 -14.16 -4.38
CA GLU A 52 9.59 -15.17 -3.82
C GLU A 52 10.49 -14.61 -2.71
N GLU A 53 11.17 -13.50 -2.97
CA GLU A 53 12.07 -12.86 -2.01
C GLU A 53 11.31 -12.27 -0.81
N VAL A 54 10.11 -11.74 -1.06
CA VAL A 54 9.25 -11.25 0.03
C VAL A 54 8.80 -12.40 0.93
N TRP A 55 8.40 -13.54 0.39
CA TRP A 55 8.01 -14.70 1.21
C TRP A 55 9.17 -15.26 2.04
N LYS A 56 10.38 -15.34 1.47
CA LYS A 56 11.60 -15.68 2.22
C LYS A 56 11.89 -14.69 3.35
N ALA A 57 11.76 -13.39 3.07
CA ALA A 57 11.96 -12.35 4.08
C ALA A 57 10.90 -12.44 5.19
N ARG A 58 9.62 -12.63 4.84
CA ARG A 58 8.53 -12.84 5.81
C ARG A 58 8.76 -14.09 6.64
N ALA A 59 9.25 -15.19 6.07
CA ALA A 59 9.60 -16.41 6.81
C ALA A 59 10.70 -16.19 7.85
N THR A 60 11.75 -15.46 7.47
CA THR A 60 12.83 -15.06 8.37
C THR A 60 12.30 -14.22 9.53
N ILE A 61 11.48 -13.20 9.24
CA ILE A 61 10.86 -12.34 10.26
C ILE A 61 9.96 -13.16 11.18
N TYR A 62 9.11 -14.02 10.63
CA TYR A 62 8.18 -14.86 11.39
C TYR A 62 8.92 -15.77 12.38
N LYS A 63 10.06 -16.35 11.96
CA LYS A 63 10.92 -17.14 12.85
C LYS A 63 11.61 -16.29 13.91
N GLY A 64 12.04 -15.08 13.58
CA GLY A 64 12.78 -14.19 14.49
C GLY A 64 11.92 -13.44 15.51
N THR A 65 10.64 -13.16 15.18
CA THR A 65 9.76 -12.24 15.92
C THR A 65 8.39 -12.84 16.25
N ALA A 66 8.31 -14.17 16.33
CA ALA A 66 7.07 -14.95 16.39
C ALA A 66 6.00 -14.36 17.34
N ASN A 67 6.35 -13.89 18.54
CA ASN A 67 5.37 -13.42 19.52
C ASN A 67 4.54 -12.18 19.11
N GLU A 68 5.02 -11.36 18.16
CA GLU A 68 4.30 -10.16 17.68
C GLU A 68 3.50 -10.42 16.39
N TRP A 69 3.96 -11.39 15.57
CA TRP A 69 3.40 -11.69 14.23
C TRP A 69 2.63 -13.01 14.16
N LEU A 70 2.62 -13.81 15.25
CA LEU A 70 1.97 -15.10 15.31
C LEU A 70 0.48 -14.98 14.99
N LEU A 71 0.10 -15.65 13.90
CA LEU A 71 -1.23 -16.20 13.78
C LEU A 71 -1.25 -17.42 14.71
N ASN A 72 -2.24 -17.48 15.60
CA ASN A 72 -2.32 -18.51 16.67
C ASN A 72 -2.25 -19.96 16.15
N ASP A 73 -2.43 -20.17 14.85
CA ASP A 73 -2.49 -21.47 14.19
C ASP A 73 -1.34 -21.76 13.23
N LEU A 74 -0.31 -20.92 13.17
CA LEU A 74 0.90 -21.18 12.39
C LEU A 74 2.12 -21.19 13.30
N SER A 75 2.55 -22.39 13.72
CA SER A 75 3.71 -22.53 14.62
C SER A 75 5.02 -22.21 13.88
N LYS A 76 6.01 -21.73 14.62
CA LYS A 76 7.33 -21.35 14.07
C LYS A 76 8.03 -22.52 13.39
N GLU A 77 7.86 -23.73 13.92
CA GLU A 77 8.46 -24.97 13.42
C GLU A 77 7.90 -25.38 12.05
N SER A 78 6.66 -24.97 11.76
CA SER A 78 6.00 -25.30 10.48
C SER A 78 6.45 -24.41 9.32
N VAL A 79 7.07 -23.25 9.60
CA VAL A 79 7.50 -22.30 8.56
C VAL A 79 8.88 -22.70 8.03
N ASP A 80 9.00 -22.96 6.74
CA ASP A 80 10.28 -23.18 6.07
C ASP A 80 10.96 -21.85 5.68
N GLU A 81 12.15 -21.92 5.09
CA GLU A 81 12.88 -20.71 4.64
C GLU A 81 12.28 -20.08 3.38
N LYS A 82 11.49 -20.84 2.61
CA LYS A 82 10.83 -20.35 1.40
C LYS A 82 9.57 -19.54 1.73
N GLY A 83 9.00 -19.74 2.91
CA GLY A 83 7.77 -19.11 3.35
C GLY A 83 6.51 -19.74 2.76
N ASP A 84 6.59 -20.98 2.24
CA ASP A 84 5.46 -21.61 1.55
C ASP A 84 4.26 -21.80 2.47
N LYS A 85 4.48 -22.10 3.76
CA LYS A 85 3.40 -22.16 4.77
C LYS A 85 2.76 -20.81 5.09
N ILE A 86 3.53 -19.73 5.09
CA ILE A 86 2.98 -18.37 5.27
C ILE A 86 2.12 -18.01 4.06
N LYS A 87 2.62 -18.32 2.86
CA LYS A 87 1.89 -18.13 1.61
C LYS A 87 0.58 -18.91 1.60
N GLU A 88 0.60 -20.20 1.93
CA GLU A 88 -0.59 -21.06 2.04
C GLU A 88 -1.61 -20.43 3.00
N ARG A 89 -1.15 -20.01 4.18
CA ARG A 89 -2.01 -19.36 5.18
C ARG A 89 -2.61 -18.04 4.67
N CYS A 90 -1.84 -17.24 3.94
CA CYS A 90 -2.34 -16.02 3.31
C CYS A 90 -3.44 -16.32 2.29
N GLU A 91 -3.24 -17.34 1.45
CA GLU A 91 -4.25 -17.78 0.47
C GLU A 91 -5.52 -18.30 1.14
N GLU A 92 -5.42 -18.94 2.31
CA GLU A 92 -6.61 -19.33 3.07
C GLU A 92 -7.48 -18.12 3.47
N TYR A 93 -6.87 -17.00 3.88
CA TYR A 93 -7.63 -15.79 4.21
C TYR A 93 -8.28 -15.12 3.00
N LYS A 94 -7.70 -15.31 1.81
CA LYS A 94 -8.30 -14.84 0.54
C LYS A 94 -9.49 -15.70 0.13
N ASN A 95 -9.37 -17.02 0.29
CA ASN A 95 -10.34 -17.99 -0.22
C ASN A 95 -11.49 -18.29 0.77
N LYS A 96 -11.27 -18.08 2.06
CA LYS A 96 -12.31 -18.24 3.08
C LYS A 96 -13.07 -16.94 3.26
N LYS A 97 -14.38 -17.02 3.49
CA LYS A 97 -15.24 -15.87 3.87
C LYS A 97 -15.00 -15.44 5.32
N THR A 98 -13.74 -15.43 5.76
CA THR A 98 -13.33 -15.01 7.11
C THR A 98 -13.63 -13.53 7.27
N ARG A 99 -14.41 -13.17 8.30
CA ARG A 99 -14.79 -11.78 8.55
C ARG A 99 -13.84 -11.15 9.56
N VAL A 100 -13.62 -9.86 9.41
CA VAL A 100 -12.75 -9.07 10.31
C VAL A 100 -13.19 -9.20 11.77
N LYS A 101 -14.50 -9.16 12.04
CA LYS A 101 -15.04 -9.34 13.40
C LYS A 101 -14.71 -10.69 14.03
N ASP A 102 -14.52 -11.74 13.23
CA ASP A 102 -14.31 -13.10 13.72
C ASP A 102 -12.87 -13.30 14.22
N ILE A 103 -11.93 -12.52 13.69
CA ILE A 103 -10.51 -12.58 14.09
C ILE A 103 -10.08 -11.39 14.97
N GLY A 104 -10.84 -10.29 14.95
CA GLY A 104 -10.53 -9.05 15.67
C GLY A 104 -9.47 -8.19 14.95
N GLU A 105 -9.46 -6.88 15.25
CA GLU A 105 -8.59 -5.91 14.57
C GLU A 105 -7.09 -6.20 14.77
N ALA A 106 -6.68 -6.67 15.95
CA ALA A 106 -5.28 -7.03 16.20
C ALA A 106 -4.78 -8.16 15.28
N ASN A 107 -5.63 -9.16 14.99
CA ASN A 107 -5.26 -10.21 14.04
C ASN A 107 -5.41 -9.73 12.59
N TYR A 108 -6.36 -8.82 12.30
CA TYR A 108 -6.46 -8.20 10.98
C TYR A 108 -5.15 -7.50 10.58
N GLU A 109 -4.56 -6.71 11.48
CA GLU A 109 -3.28 -6.04 11.23
C GLU A 109 -2.15 -7.04 10.96
N LYS A 110 -2.05 -8.10 11.77
CA LYS A 110 -1.06 -9.17 11.56
C LYS A 110 -1.22 -9.88 10.22
N VAL A 111 -2.45 -10.28 9.87
CA VAL A 111 -2.72 -10.95 8.58
C VAL A 111 -2.42 -9.99 7.42
N THR A 112 -2.83 -8.73 7.53
CA THR A 112 -2.53 -7.70 6.52
C THR A 112 -1.02 -7.56 6.34
N ALA A 113 -0.26 -7.52 7.43
CA ALA A 113 1.19 -7.39 7.36
C ALA A 113 1.89 -8.61 6.77
N LEU A 114 1.34 -9.81 7.00
CA LEU A 114 1.81 -11.05 6.39
C LEU A 114 1.48 -11.14 4.89
N CYS A 115 0.31 -10.65 4.48
CA CYS A 115 -0.24 -10.88 3.14
C CYS A 115 0.04 -9.77 2.12
N THR A 116 0.38 -8.57 2.58
CA THR A 116 0.47 -7.38 1.72
C THR A 116 1.90 -6.90 1.54
N LEU A 117 2.14 -6.24 0.41
CA LEU A 117 3.42 -5.59 0.15
C LEU A 117 3.55 -4.34 1.00
N ASN A 118 4.74 -4.10 1.54
CA ASN A 118 5.10 -2.77 1.97
C ASN A 118 5.41 -1.87 0.75
N ILE A 119 5.41 -0.55 0.97
CA ILE A 119 5.67 0.43 -0.09
C ILE A 119 7.06 0.20 -0.69
N GLY A 120 8.07 -0.15 0.12
CA GLY A 120 9.42 -0.40 -0.39
C GLY A 120 9.50 -1.58 -1.36
N GLU A 121 8.84 -2.70 -1.06
CA GLU A 121 8.72 -3.90 -1.89
C GLU A 121 7.96 -3.58 -3.18
N TYR A 122 6.85 -2.84 -3.07
CA TYR A 122 6.10 -2.38 -4.23
C TYR A 122 6.97 -1.53 -5.15
N LEU A 123 7.66 -0.52 -4.63
CA LEU A 123 8.50 0.37 -5.43
C LEU A 123 9.62 -0.40 -6.13
N LYS A 124 10.33 -1.28 -5.42
CA LYS A 124 11.38 -2.14 -5.99
C LYS A 124 10.88 -2.94 -7.19
N SER A 125 9.65 -3.46 -7.13
CA SER A 125 9.08 -4.23 -8.26
C SER A 125 8.74 -3.39 -9.50
N HIS A 126 8.70 -2.05 -9.39
CA HIS A 126 8.39 -1.12 -10.47
C HIS A 126 9.58 -0.22 -10.87
N LEU A 127 10.77 -0.44 -10.29
CA LEU A 127 11.98 0.25 -10.72
C LEU A 127 12.39 -0.22 -12.12
N SER A 128 12.93 0.71 -12.91
CA SER A 128 13.43 0.44 -14.26
C SER A 128 14.93 0.67 -14.33
N GLY A 129 15.64 -0.10 -15.16
CA GLY A 129 17.04 0.16 -15.50
C GLY A 129 17.95 0.29 -14.28
N GLN A 130 18.54 1.49 -14.09
CA GLN A 130 19.45 1.82 -12.99
C GLN A 130 18.79 2.58 -11.83
N ASP A 131 17.45 2.72 -11.81
CA ASP A 131 16.76 3.38 -10.71
C ASP A 131 17.05 2.65 -9.39
N LYS A 132 17.29 3.42 -8.32
CA LYS A 132 17.63 2.85 -7.00
C LYS A 132 16.86 3.53 -5.90
N VAL A 133 16.32 2.72 -4.99
CA VAL A 133 15.88 3.21 -3.69
C VAL A 133 17.09 3.75 -2.94
N ILE A 134 16.99 4.97 -2.43
CA ILE A 134 18.03 5.58 -1.60
C ILE A 134 17.82 5.06 -0.18
N SER A 135 18.39 3.89 0.12
CA SER A 135 18.21 3.20 1.41
C SER A 135 19.34 3.43 2.41
N ASP A 136 20.48 3.98 1.99
CA ASP A 136 21.65 4.17 2.85
C ASP A 136 21.80 5.62 3.32
N ILE A 137 21.76 5.81 4.64
CA ILE A 137 21.86 7.12 5.31
C ILE A 137 23.28 7.72 5.14
N ASN A 138 24.30 6.87 5.03
CA ASN A 138 25.68 7.28 5.30
C ASN A 138 26.45 7.91 4.13
N ASN A 139 25.88 8.04 2.92
CA ASN A 139 26.65 8.55 1.76
C ASN A 139 25.80 9.23 0.66
N ASN A 140 24.63 9.79 1.01
CA ASN A 140 23.70 10.37 0.02
C ASN A 140 23.32 11.83 0.32
N GLU A 141 24.13 12.57 1.10
CA GLU A 141 23.80 13.95 1.53
C GLU A 141 23.48 14.87 0.36
N ASP A 142 24.30 14.86 -0.70
CA ASP A 142 24.06 15.70 -1.89
C ASP A 142 22.75 15.35 -2.59
N ILE A 143 22.38 14.06 -2.63
CA ILE A 143 21.14 13.60 -3.24
C ILE A 143 19.95 14.08 -2.40
N TRP A 144 20.03 13.99 -1.08
CA TRP A 144 18.96 14.45 -0.19
C TRP A 144 18.79 15.97 -0.24
N LYS A 145 19.88 16.74 -0.25
CA LYS A 145 19.83 18.20 -0.43
C LYS A 145 19.26 18.57 -1.79
N ALA A 146 19.65 17.89 -2.86
CA ALA A 146 19.10 18.11 -4.20
C ALA A 146 17.59 17.81 -4.26
N ASN A 147 17.15 16.70 -3.67
CA ASN A 147 15.74 16.36 -3.58
C ASN A 147 14.97 17.37 -2.73
N PHE A 148 15.54 17.84 -1.62
CA PHE A 148 14.93 18.90 -0.81
C PHE A 148 14.71 20.17 -1.61
N LYS A 149 15.74 20.66 -2.34
CA LYS A 149 15.60 21.84 -3.20
C LYS A 149 14.53 21.65 -4.27
N LYS A 150 14.50 20.47 -4.89
CA LYS A 150 13.56 20.17 -5.98
C LYS A 150 12.10 20.14 -5.51
N TYR A 151 11.84 19.66 -4.29
CA TYR A 151 10.49 19.47 -3.74
C TYR A 151 10.25 20.29 -2.46
N GLU A 152 10.91 21.45 -2.33
CA GLU A 152 11.02 22.20 -1.08
C GLU A 152 9.65 22.54 -0.47
N ASP A 153 8.72 23.05 -1.29
CA ASP A 153 7.39 23.42 -0.85
C ASP A 153 6.57 22.22 -0.34
N GLU A 154 6.66 21.08 -1.03
CA GLU A 154 5.93 19.87 -0.66
C GLU A 154 6.50 19.25 0.63
N ILE A 155 7.82 19.25 0.75
CA ILE A 155 8.52 18.75 1.93
C ILE A 155 8.24 19.64 3.13
N LYS A 156 8.30 20.97 2.99
CA LYS A 156 7.99 21.92 4.07
C LYS A 156 6.52 21.89 4.48
N LYS A 157 5.60 21.59 3.56
CA LYS A 157 4.18 21.35 3.88
C LYS A 157 4.01 20.12 4.77
N LYS A 158 4.76 19.04 4.50
CA LYS A 158 4.70 17.79 5.28
C LYS A 158 5.48 17.88 6.59
N PHE A 159 6.64 18.51 6.58
CA PHE A 159 7.56 18.68 7.70
C PHE A 159 7.78 20.17 7.96
N LYS A 160 7.00 20.71 8.89
CA LYS A 160 7.10 22.13 9.27
C LYS A 160 8.51 22.46 9.74
N ASN A 161 9.02 23.59 9.29
CA ASN A 161 10.34 24.13 9.66
C ASN A 161 11.54 23.28 9.22
N THR A 162 11.38 22.40 8.22
CA THR A 162 12.54 21.74 7.60
C THR A 162 13.34 22.73 6.76
N THR A 163 14.66 22.64 6.90
CA THR A 163 15.66 23.45 6.21
C THR A 163 16.61 22.53 5.42
N GLU A 164 17.38 23.10 4.50
CA GLU A 164 18.29 22.32 3.64
C GLU A 164 19.37 21.56 4.44
N ASP A 165 19.88 22.17 5.52
CA ASP A 165 20.85 21.56 6.44
C ASP A 165 20.28 20.34 7.19
N LYS A 166 18.95 20.24 7.32
CA LYS A 166 18.25 19.10 7.94
C LYS A 166 17.63 18.13 6.94
N ALA A 167 17.76 18.41 5.64
CA ALA A 167 17.14 17.63 4.58
C ALA A 167 17.49 16.14 4.65
N THR A 168 18.78 15.84 4.83
CA THR A 168 19.27 14.46 4.90
C THR A 168 18.61 13.67 6.01
N GLU A 169 18.57 14.21 7.23
CA GLU A 169 17.96 13.53 8.38
C GLU A 169 16.46 13.31 8.17
N VAL A 170 15.74 14.39 7.80
CA VAL A 170 14.28 14.36 7.66
C VAL A 170 13.85 13.41 6.53
N LEU A 171 14.47 13.53 5.36
CA LEU A 171 14.10 12.73 4.20
C LEU A 171 14.52 11.27 4.36
N SER A 172 15.74 11.00 4.85
CA SER A 172 16.18 9.61 5.05
C SER A 172 15.30 8.88 6.06
N LYS A 173 14.94 9.53 7.17
CA LYS A 173 14.01 8.98 8.16
C LYS A 173 12.62 8.76 7.57
N PHE A 174 12.08 9.76 6.86
CA PHE A 174 10.79 9.62 6.18
C PHE A 174 10.78 8.42 5.23
N CYS A 175 11.80 8.26 4.41
CA CYS A 175 11.92 7.15 3.46
C CYS A 175 11.98 5.80 4.19
N ALA A 176 12.81 5.69 5.23
CA ALA A 176 12.96 4.48 6.02
C ALA A 176 11.65 4.05 6.69
N ASP A 177 10.92 5.00 7.27
CA ASP A 177 9.64 4.74 7.93
C ASP A 177 8.56 4.40 6.90
N THR A 178 8.50 5.16 5.79
CA THR A 178 7.50 4.95 4.74
C THR A 178 7.65 3.61 4.04
N PHE A 179 8.88 3.14 3.81
CA PHE A 179 9.09 1.84 3.17
C PHE A 179 8.60 0.65 3.99
N LYS A 180 8.38 0.82 5.30
CA LYS A 180 7.77 -0.19 6.16
C LYS A 180 6.24 -0.15 6.14
N LEU A 181 5.63 0.95 5.70
CA LEU A 181 4.17 1.06 5.58
C LEU A 181 3.64 0.12 4.50
N HIS A 182 2.44 -0.41 4.71
CA HIS A 182 1.76 -1.24 3.74
C HIS A 182 1.20 -0.41 2.58
N HIS A 183 1.40 -0.90 1.36
CA HIS A 183 0.89 -0.25 0.16
C HIS A 183 -0.64 -0.33 0.14
N SER A 184 -1.31 0.80 0.36
CA SER A 184 -2.77 0.93 0.45
C SER A 184 -3.25 2.33 0.03
N ASN A 185 -4.57 2.52 -0.09
CA ASN A 185 -5.17 3.84 -0.29
C ASN A 185 -4.93 4.77 0.91
N LYS A 186 -4.85 4.24 2.13
CA LYS A 186 -4.58 5.02 3.36
C LYS A 186 -3.21 5.69 3.34
N HIS A 187 -2.22 5.07 2.68
CA HIS A 187 -0.85 5.56 2.58
C HIS A 187 -0.49 6.04 1.16
N LYS A 188 -1.51 6.42 0.37
CA LYS A 188 -1.32 6.84 -1.03
C LYS A 188 -0.36 8.01 -1.16
N GLU A 189 -0.51 9.04 -0.33
CA GLU A 189 0.35 10.23 -0.35
C GLU A 189 1.79 9.89 0.07
N ASP A 190 1.97 9.10 1.14
CA ASP A 190 3.29 8.66 1.59
C ASP A 190 4.00 7.87 0.49
N ARG A 191 3.28 6.97 -0.19
CA ARG A 191 3.80 6.23 -1.35
C ARG A 191 4.23 7.17 -2.47
N ILE A 192 3.40 8.15 -2.83
CA ILE A 192 3.71 9.12 -3.89
C ILE A 192 4.98 9.89 -3.53
N ASN A 193 5.02 10.45 -2.32
CA ASN A 193 6.17 11.22 -1.84
C ASN A 193 7.43 10.35 -1.77
N ALA A 194 7.34 9.11 -1.29
CA ALA A 194 8.48 8.21 -1.28
C ALA A 194 8.96 7.85 -2.69
N SER A 195 8.03 7.70 -3.65
CA SER A 195 8.38 7.46 -5.05
C SER A 195 9.11 8.63 -5.72
N LEU A 196 8.87 9.85 -5.22
CA LEU A 196 9.43 11.09 -5.74
C LEU A 196 10.74 11.47 -5.05
N TRP A 197 10.79 11.33 -3.73
CA TRP A 197 11.87 11.85 -2.90
C TRP A 197 12.90 10.78 -2.54
N CYS A 198 12.52 9.50 -2.52
CA CYS A 198 13.36 8.42 -2.01
C CYS A 198 13.93 7.50 -3.11
N ILE A 199 13.63 7.77 -4.39
CA ILE A 199 14.14 7.00 -5.52
C ILE A 199 15.08 7.90 -6.33
N LYS A 200 16.34 7.48 -6.44
CA LYS A 200 17.27 8.06 -7.41
C LYS A 200 16.93 7.50 -8.78
N ARG A 201 16.47 8.37 -9.67
CA ARG A 201 16.16 8.01 -11.06
C ARG A 201 17.28 8.45 -11.98
N GLU A 202 17.61 7.61 -12.96
CA GLU A 202 18.64 7.94 -13.96
C GLU A 202 18.13 8.99 -14.96
N LYS A 203 16.80 8.98 -15.23
CA LYS A 203 16.11 9.97 -16.05
C LYS A 203 14.92 10.53 -15.28
N GLU A 204 14.70 11.84 -15.38
CA GLU A 204 13.50 12.43 -14.81
C GLU A 204 12.25 11.81 -15.45
N PRO A 205 11.22 11.44 -14.65
CA PRO A 205 9.99 10.89 -15.19
C PRO A 205 9.35 11.92 -16.12
N SER A 206 8.93 11.48 -17.30
CA SER A 206 8.49 12.35 -18.39
C SER A 206 7.19 13.12 -18.13
N LYS A 207 6.59 13.03 -16.93
CA LYS A 207 5.55 13.91 -16.37
C LYS A 207 5.27 13.50 -14.92
N LEU A 208 5.17 14.47 -14.01
CA LEU A 208 4.42 14.31 -12.76
C LEU A 208 2.92 14.20 -13.13
N PRO A 209 2.11 13.39 -12.43
CA PRO A 209 0.66 13.51 -12.53
C PRO A 209 0.29 14.88 -11.96
N VAL A 210 0.13 15.86 -12.85
CA VAL A 210 -0.43 17.16 -12.51
C VAL A 210 -1.85 16.88 -12.01
N ALA A 211 -2.15 17.28 -10.78
CA ALA A 211 -3.53 17.39 -10.34
C ALA A 211 -4.22 18.33 -11.34
N GLU A 212 -5.12 17.79 -12.18
CA GLU A 212 -5.89 18.59 -13.11
C GLU A 212 -6.55 19.72 -12.32
N ALA A 213 -6.15 20.96 -12.62
CA ALA A 213 -6.83 22.11 -12.10
C ALA A 213 -8.30 22.00 -12.53
N PRO A 214 -9.27 22.27 -11.64
CA PRO A 214 -10.68 22.20 -12.01
C PRO A 214 -10.93 23.12 -13.22
N PRO A 215 -11.79 22.70 -14.16
CA PRO A 215 -12.08 23.49 -15.34
C PRO A 215 -12.55 24.87 -14.90
N LYS A 216 -11.97 25.91 -15.51
CA LYS A 216 -12.53 27.25 -15.42
C LYS A 216 -13.81 27.23 -16.24
N ASP A 217 -14.94 27.36 -15.56
CA ASP A 217 -16.23 27.52 -16.21
C ASP A 217 -16.22 28.75 -17.14
N PRO A 218 -16.89 28.68 -18.31
CA PRO A 218 -17.02 29.79 -19.25
C PRO A 218 -17.94 30.91 -18.74
#